data_AF-A0A147IUP4-F1
#
_entry.id   AF-A0A147IUP4-F1
#
_cell.length_a   1.000
_cell.length_b   1.000
_cell.length_c   1.000
_cell.angle_alpha   90.00
_cell.angle_beta   90.00
_cell.angle_gamma   90.00
#
_symmetry.space_group_name_H-M   'P 1'
#
loop_
_entity.id
_entity.type
_entity.pdbx_description
1 polymer ?
#
loop_
_entity_poly.entity_id
_entity_poly.type
_entity_poly.pdbx_seq_one_letter_code
_entity_poly.pdbx_strand_id
1 'polypeptide(L)'
;MAGPIGIGLAFVMGLALFDVARQSAIVVSRARLANDTAPNPDQPWGITAQTLPIIGSPEQQILDALWTARQAAALKPSAHRAALVASAVGEALEARPARPEWGEADLVLAYAASLGDSAADQRLARQALVASYGSAPLLHDAGLWRIGYGVKVWPMLGRSTQDAIMNEGVWMLGVDQSRWARVFDTFRASPAYVPFMLRWRTILSGAPENPPGLSEAQADQRQE
;
A
#
# COMPACT_ATOMS: atom_id res chain seq x y z
N MET A 1 -2.04 -9.41 -55.46
CA MET A 1 -1.71 -8.17 -54.70
C MET A 1 -2.74 -8.04 -53.58
N ALA A 2 -2.41 -8.53 -52.38
CA ALA A 2 -3.23 -8.36 -51.18
C ALA A 2 -2.77 -7.07 -50.49
N GLY A 3 -3.67 -6.10 -50.37
CA GLY A 3 -3.35 -4.76 -49.88
C GLY A 3 -3.06 -4.69 -48.38
N PRO A 4 -2.33 -3.66 -47.92
CA PRO A 4 -1.86 -3.48 -46.53
C PRO A 4 -2.97 -3.23 -45.48
N ILE A 5 -4.25 -3.37 -45.83
CA ILE A 5 -5.40 -3.06 -44.95
C ILE A 5 -5.62 -4.18 -43.91
N GLY A 6 -5.20 -5.42 -44.18
CA GLY A 6 -5.44 -6.56 -43.28
C GLY A 6 -4.61 -6.58 -41.98
N ILE A 7 -3.46 -5.90 -41.94
CA ILE A 7 -2.54 -5.94 -40.79
C ILE A 7 -3.03 -4.99 -39.67
N GLY A 8 -3.62 -3.85 -40.03
CA GLY A 8 -4.13 -2.88 -39.06
C GLY A 8 -5.29 -3.41 -38.21
N LEU A 9 -6.19 -4.19 -38.81
CA LEU A 9 -7.39 -4.70 -38.12
C LEU A 9 -7.05 -5.78 -37.08
N ALA A 10 -6.08 -6.65 -37.37
CA ALA A 10 -5.62 -7.68 -36.44
C ALA A 10 -4.90 -7.09 -35.22
N PHE A 11 -4.15 -6.00 -35.42
CA PHE A 11 -3.43 -5.32 -34.33
C PHE A 11 -4.36 -4.60 -33.36
N VAL A 12 -5.38 -3.90 -33.88
CA VAL A 12 -6.39 -3.20 -33.04
C VAL A 12 -7.21 -4.21 -32.22
N MET A 13 -7.56 -5.36 -32.80
CA MET A 13 -8.31 -6.41 -32.10
C MET A 13 -7.47 -7.06 -30.98
N GLY A 14 -6.18 -7.27 -31.22
CA GLY A 14 -5.25 -7.80 -30.21
C GLY A 14 -5.07 -6.87 -29.02
N LEU A 15 -4.99 -5.55 -29.26
CA LEU A 15 -4.91 -4.55 -28.19
C LEU A 15 -6.20 -4.49 -27.35
N ALA A 16 -7.36 -4.56 -27.99
CA ALA A 16 -8.65 -4.56 -27.28
C ALA A 16 -8.84 -5.82 -26.42
N LEU A 17 -8.46 -7.00 -26.92
CA LEU A 17 -8.50 -8.25 -26.15
C LEU A 17 -7.52 -8.22 -24.97
N PHE A 18 -6.33 -7.63 -25.16
CA PHE A 18 -5.36 -7.45 -24.08
C PHE A 18 -5.89 -6.50 -22.99
N ASP A 19 -6.52 -5.39 -23.36
CA ASP A 19 -7.08 -4.45 -22.39
C ASP A 19 -8.28 -5.06 -21.62
N VAL A 20 -9.17 -5.77 -22.31
CA VAL A 20 -10.28 -6.49 -21.67
C VAL A 20 -9.76 -7.58 -20.71
N ALA A 21 -8.74 -8.35 -21.11
CA ALA A 21 -8.12 -9.34 -20.24
C ALA A 21 -7.49 -8.69 -19.01
N ARG A 22 -6.77 -7.57 -19.18
CA ARG A 22 -6.18 -6.79 -18.09
C ARG A 22 -7.24 -6.27 -17.12
N GLN A 23 -8.30 -5.64 -17.62
CA GLN A 23 -9.39 -5.10 -16.79
C GLN A 23 -10.10 -6.23 -16.04
N SER A 24 -10.36 -7.36 -16.70
CA SER A 24 -10.99 -8.53 -16.06
C SER A 24 -10.14 -9.10 -14.92
N ALA A 25 -8.81 -9.14 -15.09
CA ALA A 25 -7.91 -9.62 -14.06
C ALA A 25 -7.87 -8.67 -12.85
N ILE A 26 -7.86 -7.35 -13.08
CA ILE A 26 -7.97 -6.35 -12.01
C ILE A 26 -9.30 -6.52 -11.25
N VAL A 27 -10.42 -6.70 -11.98
CA VAL A 27 -11.73 -6.92 -11.36
C VAL A 27 -11.75 -8.20 -10.52
N VAL A 28 -11.15 -9.29 -11.01
CA VAL A 28 -11.04 -10.55 -10.25
C VAL A 28 -10.19 -10.37 -8.99
N SER A 29 -9.01 -9.73 -9.07
CA SER A 29 -8.17 -9.49 -7.89
C SER A 29 -8.86 -8.57 -6.89
N ARG A 30 -9.56 -7.52 -7.35
CA ARG A 30 -10.39 -6.66 -6.47
C ARG A 30 -11.56 -7.42 -5.85
N ALA A 31 -12.24 -8.27 -6.62
CA ALA A 31 -13.35 -9.08 -6.12
C ALA A 31 -12.87 -10.11 -5.09
N ARG A 32 -11.70 -10.73 -5.29
CA ARG A 32 -11.04 -11.57 -4.27
C ARG A 32 -10.81 -10.75 -3.01
N LEU A 33 -10.13 -9.60 -3.14
CA LEU A 33 -9.80 -8.71 -2.02
C LEU A 33 -11.05 -8.22 -1.25
N ALA A 34 -12.16 -7.98 -1.95
CA ALA A 34 -13.43 -7.57 -1.36
C ALA A 34 -14.18 -8.74 -0.67
N ASN A 35 -14.03 -9.96 -1.19
CA ASN A 35 -14.63 -11.18 -0.65
C ASN A 35 -13.74 -11.90 0.38
N ASP A 36 -12.71 -11.23 0.92
CA ASP A 36 -11.77 -11.78 1.90
C ASP A 36 -12.43 -11.99 3.28
N THR A 37 -13.41 -12.89 3.36
CA THR A 37 -13.89 -13.49 4.60
C THR A 37 -12.97 -14.68 4.88
N ALA A 38 -11.99 -14.50 5.77
CA ALA A 38 -11.06 -15.48 6.37
C ALA A 38 -10.75 -16.78 5.57
N PRO A 39 -9.48 -17.06 5.24
CA PRO A 39 -9.12 -18.23 4.41
C PRO A 39 -9.64 -19.55 5.01
N ASN A 40 -10.30 -20.36 4.18
CA ASN A 40 -10.71 -21.72 4.53
C ASN A 40 -9.46 -22.61 4.67
N PRO A 41 -9.11 -23.09 5.88
CA PRO A 41 -7.88 -23.84 6.12
C PRO A 41 -7.88 -25.23 5.46
N ASP A 42 -9.05 -25.72 5.05
CA ASP A 42 -9.21 -27.06 4.46
C ASP A 42 -9.13 -27.07 2.94
N GLN A 43 -8.91 -25.91 2.31
CA GLN A 43 -8.74 -25.84 0.87
C GLN A 43 -7.30 -26.29 0.52
N PRO A 44 -7.12 -27.42 -0.18
CA PRO A 44 -5.79 -27.78 -0.68
C PRO A 44 -5.34 -26.64 -1.59
N TRP A 45 -4.12 -26.13 -1.36
CA TRP A 45 -3.43 -25.04 -2.05
C TRP A 45 -3.26 -25.23 -3.59
N GLY A 46 -3.98 -26.19 -4.17
CA GLY A 46 -4.16 -26.39 -5.60
C GLY A 46 -5.52 -25.87 -6.09
N ILE A 47 -5.78 -24.56 -5.96
CA ILE A 47 -6.38 -23.90 -7.12
C ILE A 47 -5.21 -23.66 -8.05
N THR A 48 -4.98 -24.62 -8.95
CA THR A 48 -4.42 -24.34 -10.26
C THR A 48 -5.40 -23.40 -10.95
N ALA A 49 -5.40 -22.12 -10.53
CA ALA A 49 -5.72 -21.07 -11.47
C ALA A 49 -4.70 -21.35 -12.56
N GLN A 50 -5.17 -21.87 -13.69
CA GLN A 50 -4.38 -21.89 -14.91
C GLN A 50 -4.01 -20.43 -15.12
N THR A 51 -2.87 -20.03 -14.59
CA THR A 51 -2.18 -18.81 -14.94
C THR A 51 -1.75 -19.06 -16.37
N LEU A 52 -2.66 -18.81 -17.30
CA LEU A 52 -2.24 -18.33 -18.59
C LEU A 52 -1.23 -17.21 -18.29
N PRO A 53 -0.02 -17.25 -18.88
CA PRO A 53 0.98 -16.21 -18.68
C PRO A 53 0.53 -14.94 -19.43
N ILE A 54 -0.59 -14.38 -18.99
CA ILE A 54 -0.88 -12.99 -19.19
C ILE A 54 0.06 -12.32 -18.22
N ILE A 55 1.07 -11.64 -18.74
CA ILE A 55 1.90 -10.72 -17.97
C ILE A 55 0.93 -9.77 -17.29
N GLY A 56 0.60 -10.05 -16.02
CA GLY A 56 -0.39 -9.29 -15.28
C GLY A 56 0.08 -7.85 -15.23
N SER A 57 -0.85 -6.90 -15.37
CA SER A 57 -0.45 -5.49 -15.25
C SER A 57 0.21 -5.24 -13.89
N PRO A 58 1.11 -4.25 -13.76
CA PRO A 58 1.74 -3.94 -12.47
C PRO A 58 0.72 -3.75 -11.34
N GLU A 59 -0.47 -3.22 -11.68
CA GLU A 59 -1.57 -3.10 -10.73
C GLU A 59 -2.09 -4.44 -10.22
N GLN A 60 -2.28 -5.40 -11.13
CA GLN A 60 -2.70 -6.74 -10.76
C GLN A 60 -1.65 -7.41 -9.87
N GLN A 61 -0.37 -7.30 -10.20
CA GLN A 61 0.72 -7.89 -9.40
C GLN A 61 0.76 -7.32 -7.98
N ILE A 62 0.55 -6.00 -7.80
CA ILE A 62 0.48 -5.40 -6.46
C ILE A 62 -0.76 -5.89 -5.68
N LEU A 63 -1.90 -6.04 -6.36
CA LEU A 63 -3.11 -6.58 -5.72
C LEU A 63 -2.95 -8.05 -5.33
N ASP A 64 -2.32 -8.85 -6.18
CA ASP A 64 -2.01 -10.26 -5.92
C ASP A 64 -0.99 -10.38 -4.78
N ALA A 65 0.03 -9.53 -4.74
CA ALA A 65 0.99 -9.45 -3.63
C ALA A 65 0.30 -9.11 -2.30
N LEU A 66 -0.63 -8.14 -2.29
CA LEU A 66 -1.39 -7.78 -1.10
C LEU A 66 -2.28 -8.94 -0.63
N TRP A 67 -2.96 -9.61 -1.57
CA TRP A 67 -3.78 -10.79 -1.28
C TRP A 67 -2.93 -11.91 -0.65
N THR A 68 -1.79 -12.22 -1.24
CA THR A 68 -0.83 -13.22 -0.74
C THR A 68 -0.30 -12.85 0.65
N ALA A 69 0.03 -11.57 0.88
CA ALA A 69 0.46 -11.09 2.19
C ALA A 69 -0.64 -11.23 3.26
N ARG A 70 -1.91 -10.95 2.92
CA ARG A 70 -3.04 -11.13 3.86
C ARG A 70 -3.25 -12.59 4.23
N GLN A 71 -3.15 -13.50 3.25
CA GLN A 71 -3.18 -14.94 3.53
C GLN A 71 -2.05 -15.33 4.48
N ALA A 72 -0.83 -14.84 4.25
CA ALA A 72 0.31 -15.09 5.15
C ALA A 72 0.07 -14.55 6.57
N ALA A 73 -0.57 -13.38 6.71
CA ALA A 73 -0.87 -12.77 8.00
C ALA A 73 -1.90 -13.56 8.83
N ALA A 74 -2.77 -14.34 8.19
CA ALA A 74 -3.76 -15.19 8.85
C ALA A 74 -3.18 -16.53 9.37
N LEU A 75 -1.96 -16.90 8.93
CA LEU A 75 -1.33 -18.17 9.29
C LEU A 75 -0.40 -18.03 10.51
N LYS A 76 -0.25 -19.13 11.26
CA LYS A 76 0.79 -19.26 12.29
C LYS A 76 2.19 -19.34 11.67
N PRO A 77 3.26 -18.98 12.42
CA PRO A 77 4.65 -19.15 11.97
C PRO A 77 4.92 -20.58 11.47
N SER A 78 5.26 -20.70 10.18
CA SER A 78 5.48 -21.97 9.48
C SER A 78 6.26 -21.74 8.18
N ALA A 79 6.82 -22.80 7.61
CA ALA A 79 7.49 -22.73 6.30
C ALA A 79 6.53 -22.26 5.19
N HIS A 80 5.26 -22.66 5.24
CA HIS A 80 4.25 -22.21 4.30
C HIS A 80 3.98 -20.70 4.40
N ARG A 81 3.82 -20.17 5.62
CA ARG A 81 3.71 -18.73 5.85
C ARG A 81 4.93 -17.98 5.31
N ALA A 82 6.14 -18.47 5.59
CA ALA A 82 7.37 -17.84 5.09
C ALA A 82 7.46 -17.81 3.56
N ALA A 83 7.02 -18.89 2.88
CA ALA A 83 6.95 -18.94 1.43
C ALA A 83 5.96 -17.91 0.85
N LEU A 84 4.78 -17.75 1.48
CA LEU A 84 3.80 -16.74 1.06
C LEU A 84 4.33 -15.31 1.25
N VAL A 85 5.01 -15.04 2.38
CA VAL A 85 5.67 -13.74 2.60
C VAL A 85 6.71 -13.47 1.52
N ALA A 86 7.58 -14.44 1.22
CA ALA A 86 8.59 -14.30 0.17
C ALA A 86 7.97 -14.07 -1.21
N SER A 87 6.88 -14.77 -1.56
CA SER A 87 6.15 -14.56 -2.82
C SER A 87 5.58 -13.15 -2.91
N ALA A 88 4.87 -12.70 -1.88
CA ALA A 88 4.29 -11.36 -1.85
C ALA A 88 5.36 -10.24 -1.95
N VAL A 89 6.50 -10.41 -1.27
CA VAL A 89 7.62 -9.48 -1.36
C VAL A 89 8.23 -9.48 -2.78
N GLY A 90 8.42 -10.65 -3.38
CA GLY A 90 8.94 -10.79 -4.74
C GLY A 90 8.04 -10.09 -5.77
N GLU A 91 6.74 -10.40 -5.75
CA GLU A 91 5.73 -9.80 -6.63
C GLU A 91 5.69 -8.26 -6.47
N ALA A 92 5.72 -7.76 -5.24
CA ALA A 92 5.72 -6.32 -4.98
C ALA A 92 7.01 -5.63 -5.49
N LEU A 93 8.17 -6.27 -5.35
CA LEU A 93 9.45 -5.74 -5.84
C LEU A 93 9.52 -5.73 -7.36
N GLU A 94 8.95 -6.73 -8.04
CA GLU A 94 8.91 -6.81 -9.51
C GLU A 94 7.96 -5.78 -10.12
N ALA A 95 6.80 -5.57 -9.51
CA ALA A 95 5.78 -4.65 -10.02
C ALA A 95 6.14 -3.17 -9.79
N ARG A 96 6.85 -2.86 -8.69
CA ARG A 96 7.14 -1.49 -8.23
C ARG A 96 7.85 -0.61 -9.27
N PRO A 97 8.93 -1.04 -9.97
CA PRO A 97 9.63 -0.21 -10.95
C PRO A 97 8.76 0.23 -12.13
N ALA A 98 7.69 -0.51 -12.45
CA ALA A 98 6.81 -0.18 -13.56
C ALA A 98 5.92 1.06 -13.29
N ARG A 99 5.76 1.45 -12.02
CA ARG A 99 5.01 2.67 -11.61
C ARG A 99 5.67 3.33 -10.39
N PRO A 100 6.77 4.09 -10.58
CA PRO A 100 7.59 4.61 -9.48
C PRO A 100 6.86 5.63 -8.59
N GLU A 101 5.82 6.31 -9.09
CA GLU A 101 5.03 7.29 -8.34
C GLU A 101 3.90 6.66 -7.52
N TRP A 102 3.74 5.33 -7.59
CA TRP A 102 2.60 4.65 -6.98
C TRP A 102 2.88 4.26 -5.52
N GLY A 103 2.58 5.15 -4.58
CA GLY A 103 2.89 4.95 -3.14
C GLY A 103 2.22 3.73 -2.51
N GLU A 104 1.12 3.23 -3.07
CA GLU A 104 0.47 1.99 -2.66
C GLU A 104 1.36 0.76 -2.92
N ALA A 105 2.20 0.76 -3.95
CA ALA A 105 3.13 -0.33 -4.20
C ALA A 105 4.20 -0.42 -3.09
N ASP A 106 4.76 0.72 -2.68
CA ASP A 106 5.67 0.81 -1.54
C ASP A 106 4.98 0.38 -0.23
N LEU A 107 3.71 0.74 -0.07
CA LEU A 107 2.92 0.33 1.08
C LEU A 107 2.68 -1.19 1.14
N VAL A 108 2.32 -1.80 0.01
CA VAL A 108 2.12 -3.27 -0.06
C VAL A 108 3.43 -3.99 0.21
N LEU A 109 4.55 -3.50 -0.33
CA LEU A 109 5.88 -4.02 -0.02
C LEU A 109 6.20 -3.88 1.48
N ALA A 110 5.90 -2.73 2.09
CA ALA A 110 6.08 -2.52 3.52
C ALA A 110 5.25 -3.50 4.35
N TYR A 111 3.99 -3.73 3.96
CA TYR A 111 3.11 -4.68 4.62
C TYR A 111 3.64 -6.11 4.50
N ALA A 112 3.91 -6.58 3.29
CA ALA A 112 4.42 -7.93 3.05
C ALA A 112 5.73 -8.19 3.81
N ALA A 113 6.71 -7.28 3.69
CA ALA A 113 7.98 -7.41 4.38
C ALA A 113 7.84 -7.34 5.92
N SER A 114 6.86 -6.60 6.45
CA SER A 114 6.63 -6.54 7.92
C SER A 114 6.20 -7.87 8.52
N LEU A 115 5.70 -8.80 7.71
CA LEU A 115 5.34 -10.16 8.12
C LEU A 115 6.55 -11.08 8.20
N GLY A 116 7.69 -10.71 7.62
CA GLY A 116 8.93 -11.48 7.69
C GLY A 116 9.61 -11.36 9.06
N ASP A 117 10.24 -12.44 9.51
CA ASP A 117 10.87 -12.49 10.83
C ASP A 117 12.36 -12.11 10.79
N SER A 118 12.95 -11.96 9.60
CA SER A 118 14.37 -11.66 9.47
C SER A 118 14.69 -10.17 9.64
N ALA A 119 15.91 -9.87 10.09
CA ALA A 119 16.39 -8.48 10.16
C ALA A 119 16.44 -7.79 8.79
N ALA A 120 16.58 -8.55 7.71
CA ALA A 120 16.53 -8.03 6.35
C ALA A 120 15.10 -7.60 5.98
N ASP A 121 14.10 -8.44 6.28
CA ASP A 121 12.69 -8.13 6.04
C ASP A 121 12.25 -6.90 6.83
N GLN A 122 12.63 -6.82 8.11
CA GLN A 122 12.31 -5.67 8.95
C GLN A 122 12.96 -4.37 8.45
N ARG A 123 14.16 -4.45 7.86
CA ARG A 123 14.81 -3.28 7.24
C ARG A 123 14.08 -2.88 5.95
N LEU A 124 13.72 -3.85 5.10
CA LEU A 124 12.99 -3.62 3.87
C LEU A 124 11.62 -3.00 4.16
N ALA A 125 10.89 -3.52 5.14
CA ALA A 125 9.59 -3.01 5.57
C ALA A 125 9.67 -1.54 6.01
N ARG A 126 10.69 -1.17 6.78
CA ARG A 126 10.91 0.23 7.16
C ARG A 126 11.25 1.13 5.98
N GLN A 127 12.13 0.68 5.08
CA GLN A 127 12.50 1.46 3.89
C GLN A 127 11.30 1.70 2.98
N ALA A 128 10.50 0.65 2.76
CA ALA A 128 9.27 0.72 1.97
C ALA A 128 8.20 1.60 2.65
N LEU A 129 8.07 1.55 3.99
CA LEU A 129 7.21 2.48 4.72
C LEU A 129 7.63 3.93 4.48
N VAL A 130 8.92 4.26 4.60
CA VAL A 130 9.43 5.61 4.37
C VAL A 130 9.14 6.05 2.94
N ALA A 131 9.40 5.19 1.95
CA ALA A 131 9.11 5.46 0.54
C ALA A 131 7.61 5.73 0.31
N SER A 132 6.72 4.97 0.96
CA SER A 132 5.27 5.17 0.84
C SER A 132 4.84 6.59 1.22
N TYR A 133 5.51 7.23 2.19
CA TYR A 133 5.20 8.63 2.60
C TYR A 133 5.71 9.67 1.61
N GLY A 134 6.75 9.35 0.83
CA GLY A 134 7.21 10.22 -0.25
C GLY A 134 6.25 10.23 -1.44
N SER A 135 5.69 9.05 -1.78
CA SER A 135 4.85 8.88 -2.97
C SER A 135 3.36 9.06 -2.69
N ALA A 136 2.89 8.76 -1.48
CA ALA A 136 1.49 8.91 -1.06
C ALA A 136 1.42 9.49 0.37
N PRO A 137 1.36 10.84 0.50
CA PRO A 137 1.43 11.50 1.81
C PRO A 137 0.30 11.12 2.78
N LEU A 138 -0.91 10.90 2.25
CA LEU A 138 -2.11 10.58 3.05
C LEU A 138 -2.89 9.45 2.37
N LEU A 139 -3.22 8.39 3.11
CA LEU A 139 -4.03 7.28 2.61
C LEU A 139 -5.23 7.02 3.52
N HIS A 140 -6.43 7.04 2.93
CA HIS A 140 -7.67 6.82 3.68
C HIS A 140 -7.74 5.40 4.24
N ASP A 141 -7.71 4.37 3.39
CA ASP A 141 -8.00 3.01 3.85
C ASP A 141 -6.81 2.33 4.52
N ALA A 142 -5.59 2.70 4.13
CA ALA A 142 -4.38 2.07 4.63
C ALA A 142 -3.60 2.90 5.67
N GLY A 143 -3.97 4.17 5.89
CA GLY A 143 -3.22 5.03 6.81
C GLY A 143 -3.22 4.52 8.26
N LEU A 144 -4.29 3.86 8.73
CA LEU A 144 -4.29 3.29 10.08
C LEU A 144 -3.23 2.20 10.24
N TRP A 145 -3.05 1.37 9.20
CA TRP A 145 -1.98 0.39 9.21
C TRP A 145 -0.60 1.07 9.16
N ARG A 146 -0.41 2.10 8.33
CA ARG A 146 0.85 2.85 8.21
C ARG A 146 1.25 3.52 9.52
N ILE A 147 0.31 4.21 10.16
CA ILE A 147 0.50 4.80 11.48
C ILE A 147 0.85 3.69 12.46
N GLY A 148 0.06 2.62 12.51
CA GLY A 148 0.26 1.48 13.41
C GLY A 148 1.62 0.81 13.28
N TYR A 149 2.11 0.60 12.06
CA TYR A 149 3.45 0.07 11.83
C TYR A 149 4.52 1.13 12.13
N GLY A 150 4.33 2.37 11.68
CA GLY A 150 5.25 3.48 11.88
C GLY A 150 5.54 3.78 13.35
N VAL A 151 4.52 3.76 14.21
CA VAL A 151 4.71 3.97 15.66
C VAL A 151 5.44 2.80 16.33
N LYS A 152 5.31 1.57 15.82
CA LYS A 152 6.07 0.40 16.32
C LYS A 152 7.56 0.53 16.04
N VAL A 153 7.92 1.11 14.89
CA VAL A 153 9.32 1.31 14.46
C VAL A 153 9.81 2.74 14.70
N TRP A 154 9.07 3.54 15.49
CA TRP A 154 9.26 4.98 15.66
C TRP A 154 10.71 5.44 15.90
N PRO A 155 11.50 4.79 16.80
CA PRO A 155 12.87 5.23 17.08
C PRO A 155 13.83 5.06 15.89
N MET A 156 13.43 4.30 14.87
CA MET A 156 14.23 4.01 13.69
C MET A 156 13.88 4.92 12.50
N LEU A 157 12.90 5.82 12.67
CA LEU A 157 12.41 6.71 11.62
C LEU A 157 13.10 8.08 11.70
N GLY A 158 13.37 8.68 10.54
CA GLY A 158 13.82 10.07 10.45
C GLY A 158 12.71 11.05 10.83
N ARG A 159 13.09 12.29 11.20
CA ARG A 159 12.14 13.34 11.61
C ARG A 159 11.05 13.61 10.58
N SER A 160 11.39 13.66 9.30
CA SER A 160 10.41 13.89 8.22
C SER A 160 9.33 12.81 8.16
N THR A 161 9.69 11.54 8.31
CA THR A 161 8.72 10.43 8.33
C THR A 161 7.89 10.44 9.61
N GLN A 162 8.49 10.76 10.75
CA GLN A 162 7.76 10.95 12.01
C GLN A 162 6.70 12.05 11.88
N ASP A 163 7.06 13.17 11.25
CA ASP A 163 6.12 14.26 10.95
C ASP A 163 4.99 13.82 10.02
N ALA A 164 5.31 13.06 8.97
CA ALA A 164 4.32 12.52 8.04
C ALA A 164 3.31 11.59 8.72
N ILE A 165 3.78 10.69 9.61
CA ILE A 165 2.91 9.81 10.40
C ILE A 165 1.96 10.63 11.31
N MET A 166 2.48 11.67 11.97
CA MET A 166 1.64 12.53 12.82
C MET A 166 0.60 13.28 11.99
N ASN A 167 0.98 13.79 10.83
CA ASN A 167 0.08 14.49 9.91
C ASN A 167 -1.01 13.55 9.38
N GLU A 168 -0.69 12.31 9.02
CA GLU A 168 -1.67 11.31 8.61
C GLU A 168 -2.65 10.99 9.75
N GLY A 169 -2.16 10.82 10.98
CA GLY A 169 -3.01 10.60 12.16
C GLY A 169 -3.99 11.74 12.42
N VAL A 170 -3.50 12.98 12.36
CA VAL A 170 -4.33 14.18 12.51
C VAL A 170 -5.36 14.30 11.39
N TRP A 171 -4.93 14.12 10.14
CA TRP A 171 -5.81 14.16 8.98
C TRP A 171 -6.93 13.12 9.10
N MET A 172 -6.61 11.90 9.55
CA MET A 172 -7.62 10.86 9.81
C MET A 172 -8.66 11.29 10.84
N LEU A 173 -8.26 12.01 11.89
CA LEU A 173 -9.23 12.56 12.86
C LEU A 173 -10.15 13.60 12.22
N GLY A 174 -9.69 14.35 11.22
CA GLY A 174 -10.51 15.32 10.49
C GLY A 174 -11.50 14.68 9.51
N VAL A 175 -11.16 13.54 8.90
CA VAL A 175 -11.96 12.92 7.82
C VAL A 175 -12.98 11.90 8.34
N ASP A 176 -12.64 11.09 9.34
CA ASP A 176 -13.51 9.99 9.79
C ASP A 176 -13.53 9.85 11.33
N GLN A 177 -14.60 10.36 11.94
CA GLN A 177 -14.79 10.32 13.39
C GLN A 177 -14.89 8.90 13.96
N SER A 178 -15.33 7.92 13.16
CA SER A 178 -15.45 6.53 13.60
C SER A 178 -14.08 5.89 13.91
N ARG A 179 -12.99 6.46 13.37
CA ARG A 179 -11.63 5.95 13.55
C ARG A 179 -10.88 6.57 14.71
N TRP A 180 -11.44 7.58 15.38
CA TRP A 180 -10.76 8.33 16.43
C TRP A 180 -10.15 7.46 17.51
N ALA A 181 -10.96 6.55 18.09
CA ALA A 181 -10.50 5.64 19.14
C ALA A 181 -9.26 4.84 18.70
N ARG A 182 -9.29 4.28 17.49
CA ARG A 182 -8.18 3.47 16.95
C ARG A 182 -6.92 4.30 16.72
N VAL A 183 -7.06 5.53 16.23
CA VAL A 183 -5.91 6.45 16.04
C VAL A 183 -5.28 6.79 17.39
N PHE A 184 -6.10 7.22 18.38
CA PHE A 184 -5.58 7.54 19.71
C PHE A 184 -4.93 6.33 20.39
N ASP A 185 -5.54 5.16 20.33
CA ASP A 185 -4.99 3.94 20.93
C ASP A 185 -3.67 3.54 20.27
N THR A 186 -3.55 3.72 18.95
CA THR A 186 -2.31 3.48 18.21
C THR A 186 -1.17 4.37 18.71
N PHE A 187 -1.41 5.68 18.86
CA PHE A 187 -0.38 6.60 19.34
C PHE A 187 -0.08 6.41 20.82
N ARG A 188 -1.10 6.16 21.67
CA ARG A 188 -0.98 6.08 23.13
C ARG A 188 0.06 5.08 23.61
N ALA A 189 0.23 3.96 22.90
CA ALA A 189 1.20 2.93 23.24
C ALA A 189 2.63 3.23 22.76
N SER A 190 2.91 4.43 22.25
CA SER A 190 4.17 4.75 21.57
C SER A 190 4.83 6.05 22.07
N PRO A 191 6.14 6.23 21.82
CA PRO A 191 6.83 7.50 22.05
C PRO A 191 6.24 8.68 21.27
N ALA A 192 5.43 8.42 20.23
CA ALA A 192 4.79 9.45 19.41
C ALA A 192 3.56 10.07 20.09
N TYR A 193 3.07 9.54 21.22
CA TYR A 193 1.83 10.02 21.84
C TYR A 193 1.84 11.51 22.20
N VAL A 194 2.86 11.95 22.95
CA VAL A 194 2.97 13.34 23.39
C VAL A 194 3.06 14.32 22.21
N PRO A 195 3.98 14.15 21.23
CA PRO A 195 4.05 15.07 20.10
C PRO A 195 2.77 15.04 19.23
N PHE A 196 2.15 13.88 19.07
CA PHE A 196 0.86 13.77 18.38
C PHE A 196 -0.26 14.58 19.07
N MET A 197 -0.40 14.46 20.39
CA MET A 197 -1.41 15.21 21.15
C MET A 197 -1.19 16.72 21.09
N LEU A 198 0.06 17.18 21.11
CA LEU A 198 0.41 18.60 20.96
C LEU A 198 0.02 19.13 19.57
N ARG A 199 0.32 18.36 18.51
CA ARG A 199 -0.08 18.73 17.14
C ARG A 199 -1.60 18.77 16.99
N TRP A 200 -2.30 17.73 17.46
CA TRP A 200 -3.76 17.69 17.44
C TRP A 200 -4.40 18.88 18.17
N ARG A 201 -3.89 19.24 19.35
CA ARG A 201 -4.37 20.40 20.11
C ARG A 201 -4.17 21.72 19.36
N THR A 202 -3.05 21.86 18.67
CA THR A 202 -2.73 23.08 17.89
C THR A 202 -3.79 23.31 16.81
N ILE A 203 -4.16 22.24 16.11
CA ILE A 203 -5.19 22.27 15.07
C ILE A 203 -6.57 22.58 15.66
N LEU A 204 -6.93 21.96 16.78
CA LEU A 204 -8.20 22.26 17.46
C LEU A 204 -8.31 23.71 17.96
N SER A 205 -7.18 24.32 18.31
CA SER A 205 -7.14 25.68 18.85
C SER A 205 -7.24 26.74 17.75
N GLY A 206 -7.30 26.34 16.46
CA GLY A 206 -7.29 27.25 15.32
C GLY A 206 -6.01 28.08 15.22
N ALA A 207 -4.95 27.67 15.94
CA ALA A 207 -3.65 28.29 15.79
C ALA A 207 -3.15 27.95 14.37
N PRO A 208 -2.67 28.92 13.58
CA PRO A 208 -2.21 28.66 12.23
C PRO A 208 -0.97 27.77 12.28
N GLU A 209 -1.16 26.46 12.14
CA GLU A 209 -0.10 25.55 11.72
C GLU A 209 0.01 25.75 10.21
N ASN A 210 1.04 26.44 9.74
CA ASN A 210 1.49 26.25 8.36
C ASN A 210 2.11 24.84 8.34
N PRO A 211 1.47 23.82 7.74
CA PRO A 211 2.11 22.53 7.64
C PRO A 211 3.37 22.70 6.79
N PRO A 212 4.55 22.26 7.27
CA PRO A 212 5.75 22.28 6.46
C PRO A 212 5.50 21.38 5.24
N GLY A 213 5.33 21.98 4.07
CA GLY A 213 5.17 21.29 2.79
C GLY A 213 3.95 21.66 1.94
N LEU A 214 2.91 22.32 2.47
CA LEU A 214 1.76 22.75 1.63
C LEU A 214 1.83 24.22 1.20
N SER A 215 2.54 25.09 1.93
CA SER A 215 2.56 26.52 1.58
C SER A 215 3.45 26.86 0.38
N GLU A 216 4.51 26.09 0.10
CA GLU A 216 5.38 26.33 -1.07
C GLU A 216 4.71 25.84 -2.36
N ALA A 217 4.14 24.62 -2.37
CA ALA A 217 3.42 24.09 -3.54
C ALA A 217 2.18 24.91 -3.93
N GLN A 218 1.55 25.61 -2.98
CA GLN A 218 0.42 26.52 -3.23
C GLN A 218 0.83 27.97 -3.50
N ALA A 219 2.07 28.35 -3.20
CA ALA A 219 2.61 29.68 -3.52
C ALA A 219 3.02 29.77 -5.00
N ASP A 220 3.60 28.69 -5.55
CA ASP A 220 3.98 28.62 -6.96
C ASP A 220 2.76 28.59 -7.90
N GLN A 221 1.65 27.96 -7.49
CA GLN A 221 0.41 27.93 -8.28
C GLN A 221 -0.36 29.25 -8.36
N ARG A 222 0.02 30.28 -7.60
CA ARG A 222 -0.63 31.61 -7.66
C ARG A 222 0.14 32.64 -8.48
N GLN A 223 1.27 32.25 -9.06
CA GLN A 223 2.11 33.12 -9.90
C GLN A 223 2.04 32.80 -11.39
N GLU A 224 1.18 31.86 -11.80
CA GLU A 224 0.80 31.60 -13.20
C GLU A 224 -0.63 32.10 -13.48
#